data_AF-A0A3D4UFD8-F1
#
_entry.id   AF-A0A3D4UFD8-F1
#
_cell.length_a   1.000
_cell.length_b   1.000
_cell.length_c   1.000
_cell.angle_alpha   90.00
_cell.angle_beta   90.00
_cell.angle_gamma   90.00
#
_symmetry.space_group_name_H-M   'P 1'
#
loop_
_entity.id
_entity.type
_entity.pdbx_description
1 polymer ?
#
loop_
_entity_poly.entity_id
_entity_poly.type
_entity_poly.pdbx_seq_one_letter_code
_entity_poly.pdbx_strand_id
1 'polypeptide(L)' 'NKTDSAVRLTHVPTNTVVAVQNERSQHANRDRAWKLLRAKLYELEVLKRNA' A
#
# COMPACT_ATOMS: atom_id res chain seq x y z
N ASN A 1 -4.06 22.87 12.66
CA ASN A 1 -4.40 22.48 11.27
C ASN A 1 -4.25 20.98 11.12
N LYS A 2 -5.35 20.24 10.94
CA LYS A 2 -5.33 18.80 10.67
C LYS A 2 -5.43 18.61 9.16
N THR A 3 -4.29 18.44 8.51
CA THR A 3 -4.24 18.11 7.09
C THR A 3 -4.30 16.59 7.00
N ASP A 4 -5.36 16.02 6.46
CA ASP A 4 -5.49 14.56 6.31
C ASP A 4 -4.60 14.08 5.15
N SER A 5 -3.30 13.90 5.43
CA SER A 5 -2.33 13.40 4.46
C SER A 5 -2.28 11.87 4.38
N ALA A 6 -2.93 11.16 5.33
CA ALA A 6 -2.91 9.71 5.40
C ALA A 6 -3.62 9.06 4.20
N VAL A 7 -3.02 8.02 3.63
CA VAL A 7 -3.57 7.26 2.49
C VAL A 7 -3.72 5.79 2.86
N ARG A 8 -4.89 5.23 2.56
CA ARG A 8 -5.19 3.80 2.68
C ARG A 8 -5.59 3.23 1.32
N LEU A 9 -4.89 2.20 0.87
CA LEU A 9 -5.18 1.45 -0.36
C LEU A 9 -5.59 0.02 -0.01
N THR A 10 -6.64 -0.45 -0.66
CA THR A 10 -7.13 -1.84 -0.56
C THR A 10 -7.12 -2.45 -1.95
N HIS A 11 -6.39 -3.55 -2.12
CA HIS A 11 -6.45 -4.36 -3.33
C HIS A 11 -7.58 -5.38 -3.17
N VAL A 12 -8.70 -5.13 -3.86
CA VAL A 12 -9.93 -5.93 -3.74
C VAL A 12 -9.71 -7.42 -4.10
N PRO A 13 -8.98 -7.79 -5.17
CA PRO A 13 -8.84 -9.20 -5.54
C PRO A 13 -8.12 -10.07 -4.50
N THR A 14 -7.16 -9.51 -3.76
CA THR A 14 -6.35 -10.25 -2.76
C THR A 14 -6.68 -9.83 -1.32
N ASN A 15 -7.64 -8.92 -1.13
CA ASN A 15 -7.94 -8.25 0.14
C ASN A 15 -6.71 -7.64 0.85
N THR A 16 -5.63 -7.34 0.11
CA THR A 16 -4.41 -6.80 0.70
C THR A 16 -4.58 -5.31 0.98
N VAL A 17 -4.37 -4.92 2.23
CA VAL A 17 -4.48 -3.52 2.67
C VAL A 17 -3.10 -2.95 2.97
N VAL A 18 -2.89 -1.71 2.55
CA VAL A 18 -1.71 -0.89 2.84
C VAL A 18 -2.16 0.49 3.30
N ALA A 19 -1.57 0.99 4.38
CA ALA A 19 -1.80 2.34 4.89
C ALA A 19 -0.47 3.06 5.10
N VAL A 20 -0.41 4.34 4.76
CA VAL A 20 0.79 5.19 4.89
C VAL A 20 0.36 6.58 5.38
N GLN A 21 1.07 7.11 6.37
CA GLN A 21 0.79 8.43 6.96
C GLN A 21 2.07 9.23 7.29
N ASN A 22 3.21 8.80 6.76
CA ASN A 22 4.52 9.30 7.20
C ASN A 22 4.84 10.68 6.62
N GLU A 23 4.37 10.96 5.41
CA GLU A 23 4.67 12.19 4.70
C GLU A 23 3.60 13.26 4.96
N ARG A 24 4.02 14.53 4.87
CA ARG A 24 3.11 15.68 4.95
C ARG A 24 2.15 15.79 3.77
N SER A 25 2.52 15.24 2.61
CA SER A 25 1.73 15.29 1.37
C SER A 25 1.00 13.98 1.13
N GLN A 26 -0.29 14.05 0.82
CA GLN A 26 -1.09 12.89 0.41
C GLN A 26 -0.52 12.21 -0.85
N HIS A 27 0.09 12.97 -1.77
CA HIS A 27 0.63 12.43 -3.02
C HIS A 27 1.85 11.54 -2.73
N ALA A 28 2.76 12.03 -1.87
CA ALA A 28 3.92 11.25 -1.45
C ALA A 28 3.50 9.98 -0.68
N ASN A 29 2.48 10.07 0.17
CA ASN A 29 1.90 8.90 0.84
C ASN A 29 1.24 7.92 -0.15
N ARG A 30 0.58 8.42 -1.21
CA ARG A 30 -0.01 7.59 -2.27
C ARG A 30 1.04 6.83 -3.06
N ASP A 31 2.12 7.50 -3.46
CA ASP A 31 3.22 6.87 -4.20
C ASP A 31 3.90 5.77 -3.37
N ARG A 32 4.11 6.05 -2.07
CA ARG A 32 4.66 5.06 -1.13
C ARG A 32 3.70 3.89 -0.92
N ALA A 33 2.40 4.15 -0.78
CA ALA A 33 1.39 3.12 -0.62
C ALA A 33 1.33 2.19 -1.86
N TRP A 34 1.45 2.72 -3.07
CA TRP A 34 1.53 1.92 -4.30
C TRP A 34 2.80 1.06 -4.40
N LYS A 35 3.96 1.59 -3.96
CA LYS A 35 5.21 0.81 -3.91
C LYS A 35 5.07 -0.37 -2.96
N LEU A 36 4.55 -0.14 -1.75
CA LEU A 36 4.31 -1.18 -0.75
C LEU A 36 3.27 -2.21 -1.21
N LEU A 37 2.19 -1.77 -1.86
CA LEU A 37 1.16 -2.68 -2.35
C LEU A 37 1.72 -3.63 -3.41
N ARG A 38 2.50 -3.11 -4.36
CA ARG A 38 3.17 -3.93 -5.39
C ARG A 38 4.14 -4.95 -4.77
N ALA A 39 4.93 -4.55 -3.78
CA ALA A 39 5.84 -5.47 -3.09
C ALA A 39 5.08 -6.61 -2.40
N LYS A 40 4.02 -6.29 -1.64
CA LYS A 40 3.18 -7.31 -1.00
C LYS A 40 2.52 -8.27 -2.00
N LEU A 41 2.02 -7.74 -3.12
CA LEU A 41 1.41 -8.58 -4.17
C LEU A 41 2.43 -9.53 -4.80
N TYR A 42 3.66 -9.05 -5.01
CA TYR A 42 4.74 -9.88 -5.51
C TYR A 42 5.09 -11.00 -4.52
N GLU A 43 5.25 -10.67 -3.23
CA GLU A 43 5.51 -11.66 -2.19
C GLU A 43 4.41 -12.73 -2.12
N LEU A 44 3.14 -12.32 -2.22
CA LEU A 44 2.00 -13.25 -2.25
C LEU A 44 2.07 -14.21 -3.45
N GLU A 45 2.43 -13.72 -4.63
CA GLU A 45 2.54 -14.55 -5.83
C GLU A 45 3.72 -15.54 -5.72
N VAL A 46 4.86 -15.09 -5.16
CA VAL A 46 6.02 -15.96 -4.91
C VAL A 46 5.67 -17.06 -3.91
N LEU A 47 5.00 -16.72 -2.81
CA LEU A 47 4.54 -17.70 -1.82
C LEU A 47 3.59 -18.73 -2.44
N LYS A 48 2.66 -18.29 -3.28
CA LYS A 48 1.72 -19.17 -3.98
C LYS A 48 2.42 -20.13 -4.96
N ARG A 49 3.51 -19.69 -5.59
CA ARG A 49 4.28 -20.51 -6.54
C ARG A 49 5.20 -21.53 -5.86
N ASN A 50 5.69 -21.20 -4.66
CA ASN A 50 6.60 -22.05 -3.90
C ASN A 50 5.89 -23.04 -2.96
N ALA A 51 4.56 -22.94 -2.84
CA ALA A 51 3.70 -23.86 -2.10
C ALA A 51 3.20 -24.99 -3.00
#